data_AF-A0A7T8KHY7-F1
#
_entry.id   AF-A0A7T8KHY7-F1
#
_cell.length_a   1.000
_cell.length_b   1.000
_cell.length_c   1.000
_cell.angle_alpha   90.00
_cell.angle_beta   90.00
_cell.angle_gamma   90.00
#
_symmetry.space_group_name_H-M   'P 1'
#
loop_
_entity.id
_entity.type
_entity.pdbx_description
1 polymer ?
#
loop_
_entity_poly.entity_id
_entity_poly.type
_entity_poly.pdbx_seq_one_letter_code
_entity_poly.pdbx_strand_id
1 'polypeptide(L)'
;METKRVEIATLVRAGHTTSNIIKELNVSKATVCRVRKRLADGDDLKNKPRSGRPVKIRPNQVKTAFEAMPTMKMSELARRSPWTHPPCPRLSKQQVGGH
;
A
#
# COMPACT_ATOMS: atom_id res chain seq x y z
N MET A 1 -13.57 -2.46 14.58
CA MET A 1 -12.81 -1.18 14.70
C MET A 1 -13.55 0.00 14.11
N GLU A 2 -14.36 -0.19 13.07
CA GLU A 2 -15.14 0.92 12.49
C GLU A 2 -16.17 1.48 13.47
N THR A 3 -16.96 0.62 14.12
CA THR A 3 -17.89 0.98 15.20
C THR A 3 -17.25 1.80 16.31
N LYS A 4 -16.13 1.30 16.87
CA LYS A 4 -15.36 2.02 17.89
C LYS A 4 -14.89 3.41 17.44
N ARG A 5 -14.64 3.66 16.15
CA ARG A 5 -14.23 5.01 15.68
C ARG A 5 -15.40 5.98 15.66
N VAL A 6 -16.59 5.51 15.31
CA VAL A 6 -17.81 6.32 15.36
C VAL A 6 -18.11 6.69 16.81
N GLU A 7 -17.98 5.74 17.73
CA GLU A 7 -18.11 5.99 19.18
C GLU A 7 -17.04 6.94 19.72
N ILE A 8 -15.77 6.79 19.32
CA ILE A 8 -14.73 7.78 19.67
C ILE A 8 -15.13 9.16 19.12
N ALA A 9 -15.66 9.25 17.90
CA ALA A 9 -16.03 10.51 17.31
C ALA A 9 -17.20 11.18 18.03
N THR A 10 -18.21 10.42 18.46
CA THR A 10 -19.32 10.96 19.27
C THR A 10 -18.83 11.45 20.62
N LEU A 11 -17.98 10.68 21.31
CA LEU A 11 -17.40 11.08 22.60
C LEU A 11 -16.49 12.30 22.49
N VAL A 12 -15.71 12.42 21.41
CA VAL A 12 -14.88 13.60 21.14
C VAL A 12 -15.75 14.83 20.89
N ARG A 13 -16.85 14.69 20.14
CA ARG A 13 -17.81 15.80 19.91
C ARG A 13 -18.55 16.20 21.19
N ALA A 14 -18.81 15.24 22.08
CA ALA A 14 -19.39 15.47 23.40
C ALA A 14 -18.39 16.05 24.43
N GLY A 15 -17.13 16.26 24.05
CA GLY A 15 -16.13 16.90 24.90
C GLY A 15 -15.46 15.99 25.93
N HIS A 16 -15.58 14.67 25.80
CA HIS A 16 -14.92 13.74 26.72
C HIS A 16 -13.40 13.81 26.60
N THR A 17 -12.72 13.66 27.74
CA THR A 17 -11.26 13.62 27.77
C THR A 17 -10.74 12.34 27.12
N THR A 18 -9.55 12.41 26.51
CA THR A 18 -8.93 11.25 25.85
C THR A 18 -8.71 10.09 26.82
N SER A 19 -8.44 10.36 28.09
CA SER A 19 -8.20 9.34 29.11
C SER A 19 -9.46 8.52 29.41
N ASN A 20 -10.63 9.17 29.45
CA ASN A 20 -11.90 8.49 29.68
C ASN A 20 -12.26 7.61 28.48
N ILE A 21 -12.12 8.13 27.26
CA ILE A 21 -12.37 7.40 26.01
C ILE A 21 -11.49 6.13 25.90
N ILE A 22 -10.21 6.23 26.29
CA ILE A 22 -9.28 5.09 26.29
C ILE A 22 -9.76 3.98 27.23
N LYS A 23 -10.22 4.35 28.43
CA LYS A 23 -10.70 3.41 29.44
C LYS A 23 -12.03 2.77 29.04
N GLU A 24 -12.97 3.58 28.56
CA GLU A 24 -14.32 3.12 28.17
C GLU A 24 -14.29 2.19 26.94
N LEU A 25 -13.55 2.57 25.90
CA LEU A 25 -13.56 1.83 24.63
C LEU A 25 -12.43 0.81 24.48
N ASN A 26 -11.53 0.74 25.47
CA ASN A 26 -10.31 -0.07 25.47
C ASN A 26 -9.53 0.11 24.15
N VAL A 27 -9.16 1.35 23.85
CA VAL A 27 -8.46 1.75 22.62
C VAL A 27 -7.17 2.48 22.93
N SER A 28 -6.18 2.35 22.05
CA SER A 28 -4.91 3.06 22.23
C SER A 28 -5.07 4.57 22.06
N LYS A 29 -4.26 5.35 22.80
CA LYS A 29 -4.15 6.81 22.64
C LYS A 29 -3.91 7.22 21.18
N ALA A 30 -3.10 6.45 20.45
CA ALA A 30 -2.83 6.70 19.03
C ALA A 30 -4.07 6.61 18.14
N THR A 31 -5.05 5.78 18.51
CA THR A 31 -6.32 5.66 17.77
C THR A 31 -7.19 6.88 18.01
N VAL A 32 -7.32 7.31 19.26
CA VAL A 32 -8.09 8.50 19.64
C VAL A 32 -7.52 9.76 18.97
N CYS A 33 -6.19 9.93 19.00
CA CYS A 33 -5.54 11.05 18.32
C CYS A 33 -5.77 11.05 16.80
N ARG A 34 -5.74 9.88 16.15
CA ARG A 34 -6.01 9.76 14.72
C ARG A 34 -7.44 10.14 14.37
N VAL A 35 -8.42 9.70 15.16
CA VAL A 35 -9.84 10.08 14.97
C VAL A 35 -10.03 11.57 15.16
N ARG A 36 -9.43 12.17 16.21
CA ARG A 36 -9.50 13.61 16.45
C ARG A 36 -8.93 14.43 15.28
N LYS A 37 -7.80 14.01 14.71
CA LYS A 37 -7.21 14.67 13.53
C LYS A 37 -8.16 14.60 12.34
N ARG A 38 -8.68 13.40 12.02
CA ARG A 38 -9.64 13.24 10.91
C ARG A 38 -10.89 14.11 11.07
N LEU A 39 -11.42 14.23 12.29
CA LEU A 39 -12.55 15.12 12.56
C LEU A 39 -12.22 16.60 12.33
N ALA A 40 -10.99 17.02 12.66
CA ALA A 40 -10.53 18.38 12.39
C ALA A 40 -10.29 18.63 10.89
N ASP A 41 -9.79 17.63 10.17
CA ASP A 41 -9.52 17.68 8.73
C ASP A 41 -10.80 17.50 7.87
N GLY A 42 -11.93 17.12 8.49
CA GLY A 42 -13.18 16.77 7.78
C GLY A 42 -13.09 15.47 6.96
N ASP A 43 -12.10 14.62 7.23
CA ASP A 43 -11.84 13.36 6.51
C ASP A 43 -12.74 12.22 7.01
N ASP A 44 -12.93 11.20 6.17
CA ASP A 44 -13.76 10.05 6.51
C ASP A 44 -13.11 9.20 7.65
N LEU A 45 -13.95 8.73 8.58
CA LEU A 45 -13.57 7.83 9.66
C LEU A 45 -13.31 6.40 9.16
N LYS A 46 -13.75 6.07 7.93
CA LYS A 46 -13.51 4.78 7.30
C LYS A 46 -12.03 4.51 7.07
N ASN A 47 -11.70 3.22 6.91
CA ASN A 47 -10.36 2.85 6.46
C ASN A 47 -10.22 3.15 4.98
N LYS A 48 -9.21 3.94 4.63
CA LYS A 48 -8.76 4.03 3.25
C LYS A 48 -8.22 2.66 2.83
N PRO A 49 -8.56 2.18 1.62
CA PRO A 49 -8.00 0.93 1.12
C PRO A 49 -6.48 1.05 1.15
N ARG A 50 -5.81 -0.01 1.58
CA ARG A 50 -4.34 -0.05 1.53
C ARG A 50 -3.94 0.05 0.06
N SER A 51 -3.28 1.13 -0.30
CA SER A 51 -2.62 1.24 -1.59
C SER A 51 -1.47 0.22 -1.60
N GLY A 52 -1.71 -0.95 -2.18
CA GLY A 52 -0.65 -1.89 -2.49
C GLY A 52 0.29 -1.34 -3.57
N ARG A 53 1.32 -2.11 -3.89
CA ARG A 53 2.19 -1.80 -5.04
C ARG A 53 1.34 -1.79 -6.32
N PRO A 54 1.40 -0.73 -7.15
CA PRO A 54 0.71 -0.71 -8.44
C PRO A 54 1.09 -1.94 -9.28
N VAL A 55 0.09 -2.64 -9.80
CA VAL A 55 0.29 -3.79 -10.69
C VAL A 55 0.65 -3.26 -12.07
N LYS A 56 1.93 -3.38 -12.47
CA LYS A 56 2.43 -2.93 -13.78
C LYS A 56 2.04 -3.86 -14.94
N ILE A 57 1.88 -5.16 -14.67
CA ILE A 57 1.55 -6.16 -15.69
C ILE A 57 0.42 -7.03 -15.15
N ARG A 58 -0.69 -7.11 -15.89
CA ARG A 58 -1.79 -7.99 -15.53
C ARG A 58 -1.48 -9.42 -15.99
N PRO A 59 -1.81 -10.46 -15.21
CA PRO A 59 -1.61 -11.85 -15.63
C PRO A 59 -2.26 -12.17 -16.97
N ASN A 60 -3.42 -11.60 -17.27
CA ASN A 60 -4.11 -11.80 -18.55
C ASN A 60 -3.30 -11.29 -19.75
N GLN A 61 -2.55 -10.19 -19.59
CA GLN A 61 -1.70 -9.66 -20.66
C GLN A 61 -0.52 -10.60 -20.95
N VAL A 62 0.02 -11.23 -19.91
CA VAL A 62 1.06 -12.26 -20.05
C VAL A 62 0.49 -13.47 -20.77
N LYS A 63 -0.69 -13.95 -20.36
CA LYS A 63 -1.37 -15.08 -20.99
C LYS A 63 -1.62 -14.84 -22.48
N THR A 64 -2.22 -13.71 -22.85
CA THR A 64 -2.47 -13.37 -24.26
C THR A 64 -1.19 -13.30 -25.08
N ALA A 65 -0.08 -12.86 -24.48
CA ALA A 65 1.20 -12.77 -25.17
C ALA A 65 1.81 -14.15 -25.46
N PHE A 66 1.64 -15.11 -24.55
CA PHE A 66 2.06 -16.50 -24.74
C PHE A 66 1.12 -17.29 -25.63
N GLU A 67 -0.18 -17.01 -25.62
CA GLU A 67 -1.15 -17.61 -26.56
C GLU A 67 -0.87 -17.17 -28.00
N ALA A 68 -0.56 -15.88 -28.21
CA ALA A 68 -0.20 -15.36 -29.54
C ALA A 68 1.17 -15.86 -30.02
N MET A 69 2.13 -16.07 -29.12
CA MET A 69 3.49 -16.53 -29.45
C MET A 69 4.02 -17.50 -28.39
N PRO A 70 3.71 -18.82 -28.51
CA PRO A 70 4.07 -19.81 -27.50
C PRO A 70 5.59 -20.00 -27.31
N THR A 71 6.37 -19.72 -28.35
CA THR A 71 7.84 -19.88 -28.35
C THR A 71 8.59 -18.66 -27.79
N MET A 72 7.88 -17.57 -27.49
CA MET A 72 8.49 -16.33 -26.98
C MET A 72 9.12 -16.56 -25.60
N LYS A 73 10.32 -16.01 -25.37
CA LYS A 73 10.98 -16.08 -24.05
C LYS A 73 10.47 -14.98 -23.13
N MET A 74 10.43 -15.26 -21.82
CA MET A 74 10.08 -14.26 -20.79
C MET A 74 10.94 -12.98 -20.86
N SER A 75 12.21 -13.11 -21.24
CA SER A 75 13.14 -11.97 -21.39
C SER A 75 12.81 -11.08 -22.58
N GLU A 76 12.13 -11.61 -23.58
CA GLU A 76 11.67 -10.88 -24.76
C GLU A 76 10.34 -10.17 -24.46
N LEU A 77 9.43 -10.87 -23.78
CA LEU A 77 8.19 -10.27 -23.26
C LEU A 77 8.47 -9.07 -22.35
N ALA A 78 9.45 -9.19 -21.46
CA ALA A 78 9.86 -8.09 -20.59
C ALA A 78 10.31 -6.86 -21.40
N ARG A 79 11.21 -7.05 -22.37
CA ARG A 79 11.76 -5.96 -23.22
C ARG A 79 10.71 -5.29 -24.09
N ARG A 80 9.74 -6.05 -24.59
CA ARG A 80 8.67 -5.54 -25.46
C ARG A 80 7.60 -4.77 -24.66
N SER A 81 7.54 -5.00 -23.35
CA SER A 81 6.60 -4.30 -22.49
C SER A 81 7.09 -2.86 -22.23
N PRO A 82 6.22 -1.84 -22.31
CA PRO A 82 6.60 -0.44 -22.04
C PRO A 82 6.92 -0.17 -20.55
N TRP A 83 7.02 -1.23 -19.74
CA TRP A 83 7.11 -1.19 -18.28
C TRP A 83 8.49 -1.59 -17.75
N THR A 84 9.41 -1.98 -18.65
CA THR A 84 10.82 -2.17 -18.31
C THR A 84 11.49 -0.83 -18.10
N HIS A 85 11.84 -0.55 -16.86
CA HIS A 85 12.90 0.40 -16.55
C HIS A 85 14.21 -0.17 -17.11
N PRO A 86 15.14 0.65 -17.63
CA PRO A 86 16.46 0.16 -17.97
C PRO A 86 17.02 -0.64 -16.78
N PRO A 87 17.72 -1.75 -17.01
CA PRO A 87 18.26 -2.54 -15.92
C PRO A 87 19.08 -1.61 -15.02
N CYS A 88 18.71 -1.54 -13.73
CA CYS A 88 19.55 -0.87 -12.75
C CYS A 88 20.97 -1.40 -12.94
N PRO A 89 22.01 -0.54 -13.04
CA PRO A 89 23.38 -0.99 -13.12
C PRO A 89 23.72 -1.68 -11.81
N ARG A 90 23.47 -2.99 -11.76
CA ARG A 90 23.90 -3.86 -10.67
C ARG A 90 25.41 -3.98 -10.86
N LEU A 91 26.13 -3.25 -10.00
CA LEU A 91 27.57 -3.34 -9.73
C LEU A 91 28.19 -4.60 -10.38
N SER A 92 28.83 -4.42 -11.53
CA SER A 92 29.67 -5.43 -12.15
C SER A 92 30.93 -5.58 -11.27
N LYS A 93 30.84 -6.38 -10.22
CA LYS A 93 32.02 -7.03 -9.66
C LYS A 93 32.06 -8.45 -10.22
N GLN A 94 32.65 -8.59 -11.40
CA GLN A 94 33.23 -9.84 -11.84
C GLN A 94 34.72 -9.64 -12.13
N GLN A 95 35.46 -10.60 -11.60
CA GLN A 95 36.88 -10.87 -11.72
C GLN A 95 37.48 -10.66 -13.13
N VAL A 96 38.72 -10.20 -13.13
CA VAL A 96 39.77 -10.55 -14.11
C VAL A 96 41.07 -10.52 -13.27
N GLY A 97 41.74 -11.66 -13.04
CA GLY A 97 42.75 -12.25 -13.94
C GLY A 97 43.99 -11.35 -13.93
N GLY A 98 45.10 -11.69 -13.27
CA GLY A 98 46.00 -12.79 -13.64
C GLY A 98 47.20 -12.21 -14.40
N HIS A 99 48.38 -12.26 -13.78
CA HIS A 99 49.70 -12.21 -14.42
C HIS A 99 50.66 -13.02 -13.57
#